data_AF-A0A939JRH0-F1
#
_entry.id   AF-A0A939JRH0-F1
#
_cell.length_a   1.000
_cell.length_b   1.000
_cell.length_c   1.000
_cell.angle_alpha   90.00
_cell.angle_beta   90.00
_cell.angle_gamma   90.00
#
_symmetry.space_group_name_H-M   'P 1'
#
loop_
_entity.id
_entity.type
_entity.pdbx_description
1 polymer ?
#
loop_
_entity_poly.entity_id
_entity_poly.type
_entity_poly.pdbx_seq_one_letter_code
_entity_poly.pdbx_strand_id
1 'polypeptide(L)'
;MLAAGIDAAITVFGGFGLAMRLADDKTSGTYWTYVAICFFGVSFVHHVLGAVLFRATVGKFLLFTRVVREADAGRPRFWRAVQRWLLGLTWLPLQPIWSWLGNDGEPYEDGCGLRYVRSKDLRR
;
A
#
# COMPACT_ATOMS: atom_id res chain seq x y z
N MET A 1 -10.53 -6.80 -1.63
CA MET A 1 -10.62 -6.52 -0.17
C MET A 1 -9.61 -7.33 0.64
N LEU A 2 -9.55 -8.66 0.54
CA LEU A 2 -8.67 -9.50 1.39
C LEU A 2 -7.15 -9.17 1.31
N ALA A 3 -6.58 -8.97 0.11
CA ALA A 3 -5.17 -8.56 -0.01
C ALA A 3 -4.87 -7.22 0.69
N ALA A 4 -5.80 -6.27 0.60
CA ALA A 4 -5.67 -4.97 1.27
C ALA A 4 -5.73 -5.13 2.80
N GLY A 5 -6.60 -6.01 3.30
CA GLY A 5 -6.66 -6.35 4.72
C GLY A 5 -5.36 -6.97 5.25
N ILE A 6 -4.76 -7.90 4.49
CA ILE A 6 -3.44 -8.48 4.85
C ILE A 6 -2.36 -7.40 4.87
N ASP A 7 -2.29 -6.57 3.83
CA ASP A 7 -1.30 -5.48 3.75
C ASP A 7 -1.47 -4.46 4.89
N ALA A 8 -2.71 -4.11 5.23
CA ALA A 8 -3.04 -3.21 6.33
C ALA A 8 -2.63 -3.82 7.67
N ALA A 9 -2.91 -5.10 7.92
CA ALA A 9 -2.50 -5.78 9.13
C ALA A 9 -0.97 -5.76 9.29
N ILE A 10 -0.21 -6.08 8.23
CA ILE A 10 1.26 -6.00 8.25
C ILE A 10 1.74 -4.60 8.64
N THR A 11 1.13 -3.57 8.06
CA THR A 11 1.50 -2.18 8.33
C THR A 11 1.18 -1.75 9.76
N VAL A 12 -0.02 -2.07 10.25
CA VAL A 12 -0.49 -1.72 11.60
C VAL A 12 0.36 -2.44 12.64
N PHE A 13 0.45 -3.77 12.58
CA PHE A 13 1.17 -4.55 13.58
C PHE A 13 2.68 -4.36 13.48
N GLY A 14 3.24 -4.26 12.27
CA GLY A 14 4.66 -4.00 12.06
C GLY A 14 5.07 -2.60 12.53
N GLY A 15 4.29 -1.58 12.17
CA GLY A 15 4.53 -0.20 12.58
C GLY A 15 4.40 0.02 14.08
N PHE A 16 3.31 -0.49 14.68
CA PHE A 16 3.09 -0.39 16.12
C PHE A 16 4.11 -1.22 16.92
N GLY A 17 4.40 -2.45 16.48
CA GLY A 17 5.42 -3.30 17.08
C GLY A 17 6.80 -2.66 17.06
N LEU A 18 7.19 -2.02 15.96
CA LEU A 18 8.46 -1.29 15.86
C LEU A 18 8.47 -0.06 16.79
N ALA A 19 7.37 0.70 16.84
CA ALA A 19 7.26 1.86 17.72
C ALA A 19 7.39 1.47 19.21
N MET A 20 6.72 0.40 19.65
CA MET A 20 6.87 -0.12 21.01
C MET A 20 8.31 -0.51 21.34
N ARG A 21 9.09 -1.00 20.37
CA ARG A 21 10.50 -1.35 20.59
C ARG A 21 11.42 -0.14 20.68
N LEU A 22 11.08 0.95 19.99
CA LEU A 22 11.93 2.13 19.88
C LEU A 22 11.57 3.24 20.89
N ALA A 23 10.39 3.19 21.48
CA ALA A 23 9.85 4.30 22.25
C ALA A 23 9.12 3.92 23.56
N ASP A 24 9.31 2.71 24.11
CA ASP A 24 8.64 2.29 25.36
C ASP A 24 8.99 3.18 26.57
N ASP A 25 10.16 3.81 26.55
CA ASP A 25 10.70 4.68 27.59
C ASP A 25 10.41 6.17 27.34
N LYS A 26 9.73 6.52 26.25
CA LYS A 26 9.53 7.92 25.83
C LYS A 26 8.27 8.53 26.43
N THR A 27 8.28 9.86 26.56
CA THR A 27 7.09 10.62 26.93
C THR A 27 5.97 10.41 25.92
N SER A 28 4.71 10.55 26.35
CA SER A 28 3.55 10.23 25.50
C SER A 28 3.55 10.98 24.16
N GLY A 29 3.97 12.26 24.14
CA GLY A 29 4.05 13.04 22.90
C GLY A 29 5.10 12.50 21.92
N THR A 30 6.29 12.18 22.43
CA THR A 30 7.35 11.57 21.64
C THR A 30 6.96 10.17 21.18
N TYR A 31 6.33 9.36 22.03
CA TYR A 31 5.83 8.04 21.69
C TYR A 31 4.91 8.06 20.45
N TRP A 32 3.91 8.95 20.43
CA TRP A 32 3.00 9.07 19.28
C TRP A 32 3.70 9.51 17.99
N THR A 33 4.77 10.32 18.11
CA THR A 33 5.61 10.69 16.97
C THR A 33 6.33 9.46 16.41
N TYR A 34 6.89 8.60 17.27
CA TYR A 34 7.49 7.33 16.86
C TYR A 34 6.47 6.38 16.23
N VAL A 35 5.26 6.28 16.80
CA VAL A 35 4.17 5.49 16.21
C VAL A 35 3.87 5.97 14.79
N ALA A 36 3.71 7.27 14.57
CA ALA A 36 3.46 7.82 13.24
C ALA A 36 4.61 7.50 12.28
N ILE A 37 5.86 7.78 12.67
CA ILE A 37 7.04 7.53 11.83
C ILE A 37 7.17 6.04 11.48
N CYS A 38 7.04 5.14 12.46
CA CYS A 38 7.17 3.71 12.23
C CYS A 38 6.02 3.18 11.37
N PHE A 39 4.78 3.62 11.62
CA PHE A 39 3.63 3.24 10.83
C PHE A 39 3.76 3.66 9.37
N PHE A 40 4.04 4.94 9.11
CA PHE A 40 4.21 5.45 7.75
C PHE A 40 5.48 4.90 7.09
N GLY A 41 6.56 4.70 7.84
CA GLY A 41 7.80 4.10 7.34
C GLY A 41 7.62 2.65 6.90
N VAL A 42 7.01 1.81 7.75
CA VAL A 42 6.67 0.41 7.40
C VAL A 42 5.69 0.39 6.24
N SER A 43 4.66 1.23 6.25
CA SER A 43 3.72 1.38 5.13
C SER A 43 4.44 1.69 3.82
N PHE A 44 5.32 2.68 3.84
CA PHE A 44 6.08 3.12 2.67
C PHE A 44 6.95 1.99 2.12
N VAL A 45 7.76 1.35 2.99
CA VAL A 45 8.62 0.24 2.59
C VAL A 45 7.79 -0.90 1.99
N HIS A 46 6.72 -1.31 2.67
CA HIS A 46 5.86 -2.41 2.24
C HIS A 46 5.16 -2.14 0.91
N HIS A 47 4.59 -0.94 0.74
CA HIS A 47 3.77 -0.60 -0.42
C HIS A 47 4.57 -0.06 -1.61
N VAL A 48 5.62 0.71 -1.38
CA VAL A 48 6.44 1.34 -2.43
C VAL A 48 7.54 0.37 -2.87
N LEU A 49 8.42 -0.03 -1.94
CA LEU A 49 9.54 -0.91 -2.31
C LEU A 49 9.04 -2.30 -2.71
N GLY A 50 8.02 -2.83 -2.02
CA GLY A 50 7.37 -4.08 -2.41
C GLY A 50 6.85 -4.04 -3.86
N ALA A 51 6.16 -2.96 -4.25
CA ALA A 51 5.65 -2.81 -5.60
C ALA A 51 6.75 -2.62 -6.66
N VAL A 52 7.81 -1.87 -6.36
CA VAL A 52 8.91 -1.64 -7.32
C VAL A 52 9.75 -2.91 -7.53
N LEU A 53 10.09 -3.62 -6.45
CA LEU A 53 10.99 -4.77 -6.49
C LEU A 53 10.26 -6.05 -6.92
N PHE A 54 9.11 -6.33 -6.31
CA PHE A 54 8.40 -7.61 -6.45
C PHE A 54 7.14 -7.50 -7.31
N ARG A 55 6.80 -6.30 -7.80
CA ARG A 55 5.53 -6.03 -8.51
C ARG A 55 4.32 -6.40 -7.65
N ALA A 56 4.46 -6.47 -6.33
CA ALA A 56 3.40 -6.89 -5.43
C ALA A 56 3.75 -6.50 -3.99
N THR A 57 2.71 -6.21 -3.21
CA THR A 57 2.79 -6.26 -1.74
C THR A 57 2.59 -7.69 -1.26
N VAL A 58 2.88 -8.01 0.00
CA VAL A 58 2.75 -9.39 0.52
C VAL A 58 1.33 -9.93 0.33
N GLY A 59 0.29 -9.17 0.70
CA GLY A 59 -1.09 -9.60 0.53
C GLY A 59 -1.45 -9.85 -0.94
N LYS A 60 -0.97 -9.00 -1.85
CA LYS A 60 -1.16 -9.19 -3.30
C LYS A 60 -0.37 -10.39 -3.83
N PHE A 61 0.83 -10.61 -3.33
CA PHE A 61 1.65 -11.76 -3.68
C PHE A 61 0.95 -13.07 -3.30
N LEU A 62 0.42 -13.16 -2.07
CA LEU A 62 -0.31 -14.32 -1.56
C LEU A 62 -1.57 -14.62 -2.39
N LEU A 63 -2.22 -13.58 -2.92
CA LEU A 63 -3.39 -13.73 -3.81
C LEU A 63 -3.03 -13.79 -5.30
N PHE A 64 -1.76 -13.98 -5.64
CA PHE A 64 -1.26 -14.04 -7.01
C PHE A 64 -1.58 -12.79 -7.85
N THR A 65 -1.78 -11.64 -7.23
CA THR A 65 -1.99 -10.35 -7.88
C THR A 65 -0.67 -9.61 -8.05
N ARG A 66 -0.45 -9.02 -9.23
CA ARG A 66 0.70 -8.18 -9.56
C ARG A 66 0.23 -6.76 -9.88
N VAL A 67 1.01 -5.79 -9.44
CA VAL A 67 0.92 -4.38 -9.82
C VAL A 67 1.80 -4.18 -11.04
N VAL A 68 1.20 -3.72 -12.13
CA VAL A 68 1.92 -3.50 -13.38
C VAL A 68 1.61 -2.12 -13.92
N ARG A 69 2.49 -1.61 -14.75
CA ARG A 69 2.22 -0.37 -15.48
C ARG A 69 1.17 -0.65 -16.55
N GLU A 70 0.20 0.24 -16.68
CA GLU A 70 -0.85 0.10 -17.70
C GLU A 70 -0.27 0.12 -19.12
N ALA A 71 0.63 1.06 -19.41
CA ALA A 71 1.14 1.31 -20.75
C ALA A 71 1.95 0.15 -21.39
N ASP A 72 2.69 -0.63 -20.59
CA ASP A 72 3.63 -1.64 -21.10
C ASP A 72 3.62 -2.96 -20.32
N ALA A 73 2.66 -3.13 -19.38
CA ALA A 73 2.64 -4.24 -18.43
C ALA A 73 3.97 -4.45 -17.68
N GLY A 74 4.81 -3.43 -17.58
CA GLY A 74 6.13 -3.49 -16.95
C GLY A 74 6.09 -3.35 -15.43
N ARG A 75 7.27 -3.22 -14.82
CA ARG A 75 7.40 -2.97 -13.37
C ARG A 75 6.97 -1.54 -13.01
N PRO A 76 6.30 -1.32 -11.87
CA PRO A 76 6.04 0.03 -11.35
C PRO A 76 7.35 0.82 -11.20
N ARG A 77 7.36 2.08 -11.63
CA ARG A 77 8.47 3.01 -11.35
C ARG A 77 8.33 3.55 -9.93
N PHE A 78 9.46 3.91 -9.31
CA PHE A 78 9.48 4.42 -7.93
C PHE A 78 8.45 5.52 -7.69
N TRP A 79 8.47 6.60 -8.49
CA TRP A 79 7.54 7.71 -8.30
C TRP A 79 6.07 7.35 -8.54
N ARG A 80 5.76 6.42 -9.45
CA ARG A 80 4.39 5.92 -9.62
C ARG A 80 3.95 5.08 -8.43
N ALA A 81 4.86 4.32 -7.84
CA ALA A 81 4.58 3.57 -6.61
C ALA A 81 4.38 4.49 -5.40
N VAL A 82 5.12 5.61 -5.32
CA VAL A 82 4.92 6.66 -4.31
C VAL A 82 3.56 7.34 -4.51
N GLN A 83 3.21 7.74 -5.73
CA GLN A 83 1.89 8.30 -6.04
C GLN A 83 0.77 7.33 -5.64
N ARG A 84 0.89 6.05 -6.01
CA ARG A 84 -0.05 4.99 -5.59
C ARG A 84 -0.16 4.87 -4.07
N TRP A 85 0.95 5.01 -3.35
CA TRP A 85 0.97 4.98 -1.88
C TRP A 85 0.26 6.19 -1.29
N LEU A 86 0.54 7.41 -1.77
CA LEU A 86 -0.15 8.63 -1.35
C LEU A 86 -1.65 8.59 -1.65
N LEU A 87 -2.03 8.14 -2.86
CA LEU A 87 -3.43 7.92 -3.22
C LEU A 87 -4.07 6.87 -2.31
N GLY A 88 -3.35 5.80 -1.95
CA GLY A 88 -3.82 4.81 -1.00
C GLY A 88 -4.07 5.37 0.41
N LEU A 89 -3.27 6.34 0.86
CA LEU A 89 -3.46 6.98 2.16
C LEU A 89 -4.73 7.85 2.22
N THR A 90 -5.12 8.47 1.11
CA THR A 90 -6.29 9.36 1.06
C THR A 90 -7.56 8.63 0.61
N TRP A 91 -7.46 7.76 -0.39
CA TRP A 91 -8.61 7.10 -1.00
C TRP A 91 -9.15 5.95 -0.16
N LEU A 92 -8.29 5.17 0.49
CA LEU A 92 -8.68 3.97 1.22
C LEU A 92 -9.58 4.30 2.43
N PRO A 93 -9.32 5.35 3.24
CA PRO A 93 -10.26 5.79 4.27
C PRO A 93 -11.59 6.32 3.72
N LEU A 94 -11.57 6.93 2.54
CA LEU A 94 -12.76 7.49 1.90
C LEU A 94 -13.56 6.46 1.08
N GLN A 95 -13.02 5.26 0.88
CA GLN A 95 -13.62 4.24 0.02
C GLN A 95 -15.09 3.90 0.39
N PRO A 96 -15.49 3.81 1.67
CA PRO A 96 -16.90 3.62 2.03
C PRO A 96 -17.80 4.77 1.55
N ILE A 97 -17.30 6.00 1.59
CA ILE A 97 -18.02 7.20 1.15
C ILE A 97 -18.15 7.21 -0.37
N TRP A 98 -17.06 6.92 -1.10
CA TRP A 98 -17.09 6.84 -2.57
C TRP A 98 -17.98 5.72 -3.09
N SER A 99 -17.98 4.56 -2.41
CA SER A 99 -18.87 3.45 -2.72
C SER A 99 -20.33 3.83 -2.50
N TRP A 100 -20.63 4.64 -1.49
CA TRP A 100 -21.98 5.14 -1.26
C TRP A 100 -22.42 6.16 -2.32
N LEU A 101 -21.48 6.96 -2.85
CA LEU A 101 -21.72 7.92 -3.93
C LEU A 101 -21.80 7.31 -5.34
N GLY A 102 -21.65 5.99 -5.48
CA GLY A 102 -21.70 5.28 -6.77
C GLY A 102 -20.52 5.57 -7.71
N ASN A 103 -19.38 5.99 -7.15
CA ASN A 103 -18.17 6.20 -7.93
C ASN A 103 -17.30 4.93 -7.94
N ASP A 104 -17.44 4.14 -9.00
CA ASP A 104 -16.78 2.84 -9.15
C ASP A 104 -15.43 2.91 -9.89
N GLY A 105 -14.94 4.12 -10.22
CA GLY A 105 -13.66 4.30 -10.89
C GLY A 105 -12.51 3.65 -10.11
N GLU A 106 -11.56 3.02 -10.81
CA GLU A 106 -10.40 2.40 -10.19
C GLU A 106 -9.28 3.46 -10.04
N PRO A 107 -9.18 4.15 -8.88
CA PRO A 107 -8.39 5.38 -8.72
C PRO A 107 -6.89 5.19 -8.97
N TYR A 108 -6.44 3.94 -8.94
CA TYR A 108 -5.05 3.57 -9.16
C TYR A 108 -4.71 3.54 -10.67
N GLU A 109 -5.64 3.14 -11.52
CA GLU A 109 -5.45 3.16 -12.97
C GLU A 109 -5.47 4.62 -13.45
N ASP A 110 -6.53 5.35 -13.10
CA ASP A 110 -6.71 6.77 -13.49
C ASP A 110 -5.66 7.71 -12.88
N GLY A 111 -5.26 7.50 -11.62
CA GLY A 111 -4.42 8.44 -10.88
C GLY A 111 -2.91 8.22 -11.02
N CYS A 112 -2.45 7.01 -11.34
CA CYS A 112 -1.01 6.71 -11.40
C CYS A 112 -0.58 5.76 -12.53
N GLY A 113 -1.51 5.37 -13.42
CA GLY A 113 -1.24 4.50 -14.57
C GLY A 113 -0.70 3.13 -14.16
N LEU A 114 -1.22 2.60 -13.05
CA LEU A 114 -0.90 1.28 -12.52
C LEU A 114 -2.17 0.44 -12.40
N ARG A 115 -2.10 -0.79 -12.90
CA ARG A 115 -3.22 -1.75 -12.87
C ARG A 115 -2.87 -2.97 -12.03
N TYR A 116 -3.89 -3.56 -11.41
CA TYR A 116 -3.77 -4.86 -10.75
C TYR A 116 -4.15 -5.98 -11.73
N VAL A 117 -3.27 -6.96 -11.88
CA VAL A 117 -3.45 -8.05 -12.84
C VAL A 117 -3.11 -9.37 -12.16
N ARG A 118 -3.77 -10.47 -12.53
CA ARG A 118 -3.39 -11.79 -12.00
C ARG A 118 -2.05 -12.22 -12.60
N SER A 119 -1.23 -12.89 -11.80
CA SER A 119 0.10 -13.36 -12.22
C SER A 119 0.06 -14.30 -13.42
N LYS A 120 -1.06 -15.01 -13.62
CA LYS A 120 -1.27 -15.91 -14.76
C LYS A 120 -1.41 -15.15 -16.08
N ASP A 121 -2.00 -13.96 -16.05
CA ASP A 121 -2.30 -13.19 -17.26
C ASP A 121 -1.05 -12.49 -17.83
N LEU A 122 0.03 -12.40 -17.04
CA LEU A 122 1.32 -11.85 -17.47
C LEU A 122 2.22 -12.84 -18.22
N ARG A 123 1.82 -14.11 -18.33
CA ARG A 123 2.60 -15.17 -18.99
C ARG A 123 2.11 -15.48 -20.42
N ARG A 124 1.17 -14.68 -20.93
CA ARG A 124 0.67 -14.81 -22.30
C ARG A 124 1.55 -14.06 -23.29
#